data_AF-A0A7W2AS15-F1
#
_entry.id   AF-A0A7W2AS15-F1
#
_cell.length_a   1.000
_cell.length_b   1.000
_cell.length_c   1.000
_cell.angle_alpha   90.00
_cell.angle_beta   90.00
_cell.angle_gamma   90.00
#
_symmetry.space_group_name_H-M   'P 1'
#
loop_
_entity.id
_entity.type
_entity.pdbx_description
1 polymer ?
#
loop_
_entity_poly.entity_id
_entity_poly.type
_entity_poly.pdbx_seq_one_letter_code
_entity_poly.pdbx_strand_id
1 'polypeptide(L)'
;MTLFIKVLPAKSFIFSSTIPSDFRSGSFLTSYLMGTVCTEILKQGGKVVLPKMEKAEDQYIYHPIINQIMENSNVNSELGWIGSIPNVLRIEIPSSFNEQSLFYTLKQSWIMIGEYIWDQLLKDNAKFGDKTRDIWVSQMSCYWQMYWAFGNNLDYLFRRSLWNTYATQVDNSSNRCILFKQFQEISGHNNILDRDYFWNSVNDSLYEKKKMTLNLNMFSHDKIYLSAVGLVKRVFPLFSNEIVGISIFNPSINQLYMSEVLLLIDFDSIGVKMDYDHELSYWLLEFIREITKKVKKLSATVIYAGGDECLIKVPIKNLIPLLRIIYDKVNNKKESRNNLTISASLSVYNGDISFNKQTNYLRWSIKYLVKKEINGDGILVSKWSKKNL
;
A
#
# COMPACT_ATOMS: atom_id res chain seq x y z
N MET A 1 22.71 -17.15 10.41
CA MET A 1 22.51 -17.51 8.99
C MET A 1 21.70 -16.42 8.31
N THR A 2 21.94 -16.12 7.02
CA THR A 2 21.17 -15.10 6.30
C THR A 2 19.97 -15.72 5.59
N LEU A 3 18.79 -15.12 5.79
CA LEU A 3 17.54 -15.48 5.14
C LEU A 3 16.94 -14.25 4.46
N PHE A 4 16.50 -14.43 3.22
CA PHE A 4 15.74 -13.44 2.49
C PHE A 4 14.27 -13.82 2.45
N ILE A 5 13.39 -12.85 2.61
CA ILE A 5 11.93 -13.05 2.60
C ILE A 5 11.30 -12.08 1.59
N LYS A 6 10.29 -12.55 0.86
CA LYS A 6 9.49 -11.73 -0.04
C LYS A 6 8.02 -12.10 0.06
N VAL A 7 7.19 -11.09 0.27
CA VAL A 7 5.73 -11.24 0.33
C VAL A 7 5.13 -10.77 -0.99
N LEU A 8 4.23 -11.59 -1.54
CA LEU A 8 3.52 -11.35 -2.78
C LEU A 8 2.01 -11.56 -2.59
N PRO A 9 1.16 -10.84 -3.34
CA PRO A 9 1.51 -9.91 -4.42
C PRO A 9 1.42 -8.42 -4.00
N ALA A 10 2.38 -7.94 -3.21
CA ALA A 10 2.38 -6.59 -2.60
C ALA A 10 2.14 -5.42 -3.57
N LYS A 11 2.94 -5.28 -4.65
CA LYS A 11 2.76 -4.18 -5.62
C LYS A 11 1.37 -4.24 -6.26
N SER A 12 0.92 -5.41 -6.71
CA SER A 12 -0.43 -5.53 -7.29
C SER A 12 -1.52 -5.19 -6.28
N PHE A 13 -1.36 -5.59 -5.01
CA PHE A 13 -2.28 -5.23 -3.94
C PHE A 13 -2.39 -3.72 -3.78
N ILE A 14 -1.27 -2.98 -3.78
CA ILE A 14 -1.25 -1.51 -3.66
C ILE A 14 -1.92 -0.85 -4.87
N PHE A 15 -1.60 -1.31 -6.08
CA PHE A 15 -2.01 -0.65 -7.32
C PHE A 15 -3.41 -1.04 -7.84
N SER A 16 -3.98 -2.13 -7.36
CA SER A 16 -5.40 -2.49 -7.57
C SER A 16 -6.33 -1.54 -6.82
N SER A 17 -6.44 -0.31 -7.32
CA SER A 17 -7.06 0.83 -6.63
C SER A 17 -7.84 1.69 -7.60
N THR A 18 -9.03 2.17 -7.20
CA THR A 18 -9.82 3.11 -8.03
C THR A 18 -9.92 4.49 -7.42
N ILE A 19 -9.71 4.61 -6.11
CA ILE A 19 -9.70 5.89 -5.39
C ILE A 19 -8.39 6.09 -4.59
N PRO A 20 -8.00 7.33 -4.26
CA PRO A 20 -6.79 7.60 -3.48
C PRO A 20 -6.70 6.84 -2.15
N SER A 21 -7.82 6.69 -1.44
CA SER A 21 -7.85 5.92 -0.19
C SER A 21 -7.49 4.43 -0.36
N ASP A 22 -7.76 3.84 -1.54
CA ASP A 22 -7.35 2.45 -1.81
C ASP A 22 -5.82 2.35 -1.85
N PHE A 23 -5.12 3.31 -2.47
CA PHE A 23 -3.65 3.33 -2.50
C PHE A 23 -3.06 3.45 -1.09
N ARG A 24 -3.59 4.39 -0.30
CA ARG A 24 -3.17 4.58 1.09
C ARG A 24 -3.35 3.30 1.90
N SER A 25 -4.55 2.72 1.84
CA SER A 25 -4.90 1.47 2.50
C SER A 25 -3.99 0.33 2.07
N GLY A 26 -3.79 0.14 0.77
CA GLY A 26 -2.98 -0.94 0.22
C GLY A 26 -1.52 -0.89 0.69
N SER A 27 -0.92 0.30 0.71
CA SER A 27 0.46 0.46 1.16
C SER A 27 0.59 0.24 2.66
N PHE A 28 -0.28 0.87 3.45
CA PHE A 28 -0.27 0.71 4.89
C PHE A 28 -0.48 -0.75 5.31
N LEU A 29 -1.50 -1.43 4.76
CA LEU A 29 -1.78 -2.83 5.06
C LEU A 29 -0.59 -3.73 4.71
N THR A 30 0.05 -3.50 3.56
CA THR A 30 1.26 -4.26 3.17
C THR A 30 2.37 -4.07 4.20
N SER A 31 2.68 -2.83 4.56
CA SER A 31 3.72 -2.55 5.55
C SER A 31 3.36 -3.00 6.97
N TYR A 32 2.09 -2.93 7.35
CA TYR A 32 1.61 -3.44 8.63
C TYR A 32 1.82 -4.94 8.73
N LEU A 33 1.39 -5.71 7.72
CA LEU A 33 1.62 -7.15 7.65
C LEU A 33 3.12 -7.48 7.69
N MET A 34 3.95 -6.75 6.94
CA MET A 34 5.41 -6.90 7.03
C MET A 34 5.94 -6.56 8.43
N GLY A 35 5.37 -5.56 9.11
CA GLY A 35 5.69 -5.21 10.49
C GLY A 35 5.39 -6.34 11.49
N THR A 36 4.29 -7.07 11.30
CA THR A 36 3.97 -8.26 12.13
C THR A 36 5.01 -9.36 11.92
N VAL A 37 5.47 -9.57 10.68
CA VAL A 37 6.55 -10.51 10.36
C VAL A 37 7.87 -10.08 10.99
N CYS A 38 8.23 -8.80 10.89
CA CYS A 38 9.43 -8.25 11.54
C CYS A 38 9.39 -8.43 13.07
N THR A 39 8.22 -8.23 13.68
CA THR A 39 8.03 -8.44 15.12
C THR A 39 8.26 -9.90 15.51
N GLU A 40 7.76 -10.84 14.71
CA GLU A 40 7.98 -12.27 14.92
C GLU A 40 9.45 -12.67 14.77
N ILE A 41 10.16 -12.11 13.78
CA ILE A 41 11.60 -12.32 13.59
C ILE A 41 12.37 -11.93 14.86
N LEU A 42 12.06 -10.75 15.41
CA LEU A 42 12.72 -10.21 16.61
C LEU A 42 12.41 -11.05 17.86
N LYS A 43 11.16 -11.53 18.01
CA LYS A 43 10.76 -12.43 19.11
C LYS A 43 11.53 -13.74 19.14
N GLN A 44 11.91 -14.25 17.96
CA GLN A 44 12.71 -15.48 17.84
C GLN A 44 14.23 -15.23 17.94
N GLY A 45 14.66 -14.01 18.29
CA GLY A 45 16.07 -13.65 18.37
C GLY A 45 16.75 -13.44 17.01
N GLY A 46 15.98 -13.30 15.94
CA GLY A 46 16.49 -12.87 14.64
C GLY A 46 16.69 -11.36 14.57
N LYS A 47 17.45 -10.90 13.57
CA LYS A 47 17.74 -9.49 13.32
C LYS A 47 17.32 -9.11 11.91
N VAL A 48 16.64 -7.97 11.76
CA VAL A 48 16.28 -7.43 10.45
C VAL A 48 17.41 -6.53 9.94
N VAL A 49 18.11 -6.98 8.90
CA VAL A 49 19.22 -6.26 8.27
C VAL A 49 18.71 -5.25 7.24
N LEU A 50 17.69 -5.63 6.45
CA LEU A 50 17.03 -4.76 5.47
C LEU A 50 15.50 -4.91 5.56
N PRO A 51 14.72 -3.81 5.65
CA PRO A 51 15.21 -2.45 5.87
C PRO A 51 15.81 -2.31 7.27
N LYS A 52 16.66 -1.29 7.46
CA LYS A 52 17.25 -1.01 8.77
C LYS A 52 16.17 -0.48 9.72
N MET A 53 16.02 -1.13 10.87
CA MET A 53 14.96 -0.84 11.85
C MET A 53 15.42 -0.03 13.07
N GLU A 54 16.74 0.02 13.30
CA GLU A 54 17.38 0.68 14.44
C GLU A 54 18.11 1.95 13.98
N LYS A 55 18.13 2.98 14.82
CA LYS A 55 19.10 4.08 14.65
C LYS A 55 20.48 3.61 15.07
N ALA A 56 21.51 4.02 14.33
CA ALA A 56 22.90 3.66 14.60
C ALA A 56 23.38 4.05 16.01
N GLU A 57 22.75 5.05 16.63
CA GLU A 57 23.19 5.66 17.90
C GLU A 57 22.44 5.14 19.12
N ASP A 58 21.22 4.61 18.98
CA ASP A 58 20.29 4.43 20.12
C ASP A 58 19.90 2.98 20.44
N GLN A 59 20.24 1.98 19.61
CA GLN A 59 19.82 0.55 19.76
C GLN A 59 18.30 0.28 19.90
N TYR A 60 17.45 1.30 19.97
CA TYR A 60 15.99 1.18 20.00
C TYR A 60 15.41 1.00 18.59
N ILE A 61 14.45 0.07 18.49
CA ILE A 61 13.62 -0.09 17.29
C ILE A 61 12.75 1.16 17.15
N TYR A 62 12.84 1.86 16.01
CA TYR A 62 12.18 3.17 15.82
C TYR A 62 11.11 3.15 14.73
N HIS A 63 10.86 2.00 14.09
CA HIS A 63 9.88 1.96 13.02
C HIS A 63 8.46 2.14 13.59
N PRO A 64 7.71 3.20 13.22
CA PRO A 64 6.43 3.53 13.89
C PRO A 64 5.42 2.37 13.90
N ILE A 65 5.31 1.65 12.79
CA ILE A 65 4.45 0.46 12.68
C ILE A 65 4.90 -0.65 13.64
N ILE A 66 6.21 -0.90 13.79
CA ILE A 66 6.71 -1.98 14.66
C ILE A 66 6.51 -1.60 16.12
N ASN A 67 6.83 -0.35 16.50
CA ASN A 67 6.63 0.12 17.87
C ASN A 67 5.16 0.03 18.26
N GLN A 68 4.24 0.42 17.37
CA GLN A 68 2.81 0.25 17.60
C GLN A 68 2.44 -1.22 17.87
N ILE A 69 2.96 -2.16 17.05
CA ILE A 69 2.66 -3.60 17.19
C ILE A 69 3.26 -4.17 18.49
N MET A 70 4.44 -3.71 18.90
CA MET A 70 5.16 -4.23 20.07
C MET A 70 4.65 -3.64 21.39
N GLU A 71 4.43 -2.34 21.46
CA GLU A 71 4.12 -1.63 22.70
C GLU A 71 2.62 -1.64 23.02
N ASN A 72 1.76 -2.03 22.07
CA ASN A 72 0.30 -1.83 22.14
C ASN A 72 -0.07 -0.39 22.54
N SER A 73 0.82 0.57 22.28
CA SER A 73 0.67 1.93 22.74
C SER A 73 -0.21 2.68 21.75
N ASN A 74 -1.27 3.36 22.21
CA ASN A 74 -2.07 4.27 21.36
C ASN A 74 -1.28 5.55 21.04
N VAL A 75 -0.03 5.42 20.60
CA VAL A 75 0.78 6.55 20.17
C VAL A 75 0.20 7.01 18.85
N ASN A 76 -0.65 8.02 18.97
CA ASN A 76 -1.27 8.74 17.86
C ASN A 76 -0.18 9.53 17.12
N SER A 77 0.73 8.81 16.45
CA SER A 77 1.76 9.42 15.64
C SER A 77 1.11 9.84 14.33
N GLU A 78 1.13 11.14 14.02
CA GLU A 78 0.60 11.70 12.76
C GLU A 78 1.21 11.06 11.48
N LEU A 79 2.23 10.22 11.65
CA LEU A 79 3.01 9.55 10.63
C LEU A 79 2.91 8.02 10.68
N GLY A 80 2.16 7.45 11.64
CA GLY A 80 2.02 6.00 11.80
C GLY A 80 1.38 5.32 10.59
N TRP A 81 0.62 6.08 9.79
CA TRP A 81 -0.03 5.59 8.56
C TRP A 81 0.93 5.35 7.39
N ILE A 82 2.20 5.79 7.47
CA ILE A 82 3.15 5.67 6.35
C ILE A 82 3.54 4.20 6.15
N GLY A 83 3.21 3.65 4.98
CA GLY A 83 3.58 2.30 4.56
C GLY A 83 5.04 2.18 4.14
N SER A 84 5.98 2.32 5.08
CA SER A 84 7.42 2.38 4.79
C SER A 84 8.16 1.04 4.83
N ILE A 85 7.56 -0.01 5.38
CA ILE A 85 8.20 -1.35 5.39
C ILE A 85 8.01 -1.99 4.02
N PRO A 86 9.09 -2.32 3.28
CA PRO A 86 9.02 -2.96 1.98
C PRO A 86 8.57 -4.41 2.10
N ASN A 87 8.14 -4.99 0.99
CA ASN A 87 7.70 -6.39 0.92
C ASN A 87 8.86 -7.39 0.76
N VAL A 88 10.10 -6.95 0.94
CA VAL A 88 11.32 -7.76 0.89
C VAL A 88 12.14 -7.49 2.14
N LEU A 89 12.56 -8.55 2.82
CA LEU A 89 13.42 -8.47 3.99
C LEU A 89 14.72 -9.24 3.77
N ARG A 90 15.79 -8.72 4.36
CA ARG A 90 17.04 -9.46 4.61
C ARG A 90 17.18 -9.59 6.11
N ILE A 91 17.32 -10.82 6.61
CA ILE A 91 17.38 -11.09 8.04
C ILE A 91 18.54 -12.02 8.38
N GLU A 92 19.07 -11.86 9.59
CA GLU A 92 20.01 -12.77 10.21
C GLU A 92 19.26 -13.57 11.28
N ILE A 93 19.37 -14.90 11.25
CA ILE A 93 18.62 -15.79 12.13
C ILE A 93 19.53 -16.77 12.89
N PRO A 94 19.14 -17.16 14.13
CA PRO A 94 19.79 -18.23 14.88
C PRO A 94 19.46 -19.61 14.27
N SER A 95 20.17 -20.65 14.73
CA SER A 95 19.95 -22.03 14.28
C SER A 95 18.60 -22.62 14.69
N SER A 96 17.97 -22.09 15.74
CA SER A 96 16.68 -22.53 16.27
C SER A 96 15.48 -21.80 15.67
N PHE A 97 15.69 -20.97 14.65
CA PHE A 97 14.64 -20.13 14.07
C PHE A 97 13.61 -20.97 13.31
N ASN A 98 12.33 -20.62 13.43
CA ASN A 98 11.23 -21.27 12.73
C ASN A 98 10.69 -20.37 11.61
N GLU A 99 11.10 -20.62 10.37
CA GLU A 99 10.69 -19.80 9.23
C GLU A 99 9.19 -19.95 8.91
N GLN A 100 8.59 -21.10 9.22
CA GLN A 100 7.17 -21.35 8.94
C GLN A 100 6.25 -20.46 9.78
N SER A 101 6.67 -20.10 10.99
CA SER A 101 5.86 -19.22 11.85
C SER A 101 5.71 -17.82 11.25
N LEU A 102 6.67 -17.37 10.42
CA LEU A 102 6.58 -16.05 9.76
C LEU A 102 5.38 -15.96 8.82
N PHE A 103 5.14 -17.01 8.01
CA PHE A 103 3.98 -17.06 7.14
C PHE A 103 2.69 -17.20 7.95
N TYR A 104 2.71 -18.01 9.01
CA TYR A 104 1.57 -18.13 9.90
C TYR A 104 1.18 -16.78 10.52
N THR A 105 2.15 -16.03 11.07
CA THR A 105 1.93 -14.69 11.63
C THR A 105 1.32 -13.75 10.61
N LEU A 106 1.89 -13.67 9.40
CA LEU A 106 1.33 -12.83 8.33
C LEU A 106 -0.12 -13.20 8.01
N LYS A 107 -0.39 -14.49 7.84
CA LYS A 107 -1.72 -14.99 7.50
C LYS A 107 -2.73 -14.73 8.62
N GLN A 108 -2.35 -14.96 9.88
CA GLN A 108 -3.22 -14.69 11.02
C GLN A 108 -3.54 -13.21 11.15
N SER A 109 -2.56 -12.32 11.00
CA SER A 109 -2.81 -10.88 11.03
C SER A 109 -3.74 -10.43 9.91
N TRP A 110 -3.60 -10.96 8.69
CA TRP A 110 -4.51 -10.67 7.58
C TRP A 110 -5.93 -11.18 7.83
N ILE A 111 -6.07 -12.42 8.32
CA ILE A 111 -7.37 -13.01 8.66
C ILE A 111 -8.03 -12.22 9.78
N MET A 112 -7.29 -11.84 10.83
CA MET A 112 -7.82 -11.04 11.95
C MET A 112 -8.39 -9.69 11.49
N ILE A 113 -7.68 -8.97 10.61
CA ILE A 113 -8.19 -7.73 9.99
C ILE A 113 -9.47 -8.01 9.20
N GLY A 114 -9.46 -9.10 8.43
CA GLY A 114 -10.61 -9.57 7.67
C GLY A 114 -11.82 -9.84 8.54
N GLU A 115 -11.69 -10.71 9.52
CA GLU A 115 -12.79 -11.14 10.39
C GLU A 115 -13.40 -9.97 11.15
N TYR A 116 -12.60 -8.98 11.57
CA TYR A 116 -13.15 -7.76 12.13
C TYR A 116 -14.07 -7.05 11.13
N ILE A 117 -13.64 -6.87 9.88
CA ILE A 117 -14.45 -6.23 8.83
C ILE A 117 -15.69 -7.07 8.49
N TRP A 118 -15.56 -8.40 8.47
CA TRP A 118 -16.67 -9.33 8.28
C TRP A 118 -17.73 -9.11 9.36
N ASP A 119 -17.34 -9.14 10.64
CA ASP A 119 -18.25 -8.94 11.76
C ASP A 119 -18.87 -7.55 11.76
N GLN A 120 -18.10 -6.53 11.35
CA GLN A 120 -18.62 -5.17 11.29
C GLN A 120 -19.56 -4.93 10.10
N LEU A 121 -19.40 -5.58 8.95
CA LEU A 121 -20.15 -5.17 7.75
C LEU A 121 -20.91 -6.28 7.05
N LEU A 122 -20.42 -7.51 7.09
CA LEU A 122 -20.95 -8.58 6.24
C LEU A 122 -21.78 -9.60 6.98
N LYS A 123 -21.51 -9.85 8.26
CA LYS A 123 -22.20 -10.89 9.03
C LYS A 123 -23.73 -10.79 8.93
N ASP A 124 -24.27 -9.59 9.09
CA ASP A 124 -25.72 -9.36 9.03
C ASP A 124 -26.27 -9.31 7.60
N ASN A 125 -25.41 -8.99 6.62
CA ASN A 125 -25.75 -8.87 5.20
C ASN A 125 -25.51 -10.15 4.40
N ALA A 126 -24.79 -11.12 4.95
CA ALA A 126 -24.45 -12.38 4.28
C ALA A 126 -25.70 -13.21 3.91
N LYS A 127 -26.80 -13.02 4.64
CA LYS A 127 -28.11 -13.62 4.34
C LYS A 127 -28.71 -13.16 3.00
N PHE A 128 -28.23 -12.03 2.46
CA PHE A 128 -28.65 -11.49 1.17
C PHE A 128 -27.73 -11.92 0.03
N GLY A 129 -26.65 -12.64 0.32
CA GLY A 129 -25.70 -13.16 -0.67
C GLY A 129 -25.88 -14.66 -0.95
N ASP A 130 -25.21 -15.15 -1.97
CA ASP A 130 -25.07 -16.57 -2.30
C ASP A 130 -23.66 -17.05 -1.94
N LYS A 131 -23.54 -17.91 -0.93
CA LYS A 131 -22.24 -18.43 -0.43
C LYS A 131 -21.21 -17.35 -0.09
N THR A 132 -21.65 -16.15 0.28
CA THR A 132 -20.76 -15.02 0.59
C THR A 132 -19.68 -15.35 1.62
N ARG A 133 -20.01 -16.15 2.64
CA ARG A 133 -19.01 -16.57 3.64
C ARG A 133 -17.97 -17.52 3.06
N ASP A 134 -18.36 -18.46 2.22
CA ASP A 134 -17.43 -19.41 1.60
C ASP A 134 -16.48 -18.69 0.64
N ILE A 135 -17.02 -17.77 -0.18
CA ILE A 135 -16.25 -16.88 -1.05
C ILE A 135 -15.26 -16.05 -0.22
N TRP A 136 -15.73 -15.47 0.88
CA TRP A 136 -14.90 -14.70 1.81
C TRP A 136 -13.72 -15.50 2.36
N VAL A 137 -13.99 -16.65 2.98
CA VAL A 137 -12.96 -17.50 3.59
C VAL A 137 -11.95 -17.98 2.54
N SER A 138 -12.45 -18.41 1.37
CA SER A 138 -11.61 -18.86 0.26
C SER A 138 -10.64 -17.76 -0.17
N GLN A 139 -11.13 -16.56 -0.49
CA GLN A 139 -10.31 -15.45 -0.97
C GLN A 139 -9.36 -14.91 0.10
N MET A 140 -9.81 -14.79 1.35
CA MET A 140 -8.98 -14.26 2.44
C MET A 140 -7.82 -15.20 2.81
N SER A 141 -8.04 -16.52 2.73
CA SER A 141 -7.06 -17.52 3.17
C SER A 141 -5.91 -17.75 2.18
N CYS A 142 -6.07 -17.36 0.92
CA CYS A 142 -5.14 -17.68 -0.16
C CYS A 142 -4.41 -16.47 -0.78
N TYR A 143 -4.84 -15.24 -0.50
CA TYR A 143 -4.33 -14.06 -1.22
C TYR A 143 -2.82 -13.82 -1.05
N TRP A 144 -2.30 -13.92 0.17
CA TRP A 144 -0.90 -13.64 0.46
C TRP A 144 -0.04 -14.89 0.35
N GLN A 145 1.13 -14.72 -0.27
CA GLN A 145 2.16 -15.73 -0.39
C GLN A 145 3.49 -15.20 0.16
N MET A 146 4.26 -16.08 0.76
CA MET A 146 5.60 -15.77 1.26
C MET A 146 6.62 -16.71 0.63
N TYR A 147 7.66 -16.12 0.06
CA TYR A 147 8.81 -16.81 -0.47
C TYR A 147 10.01 -16.50 0.40
N TRP A 148 10.88 -17.49 0.61
CA TRP A 148 12.14 -17.27 1.31
C TRP A 148 13.28 -18.06 0.68
N ALA A 149 14.51 -17.57 0.84
CA ALA A 149 15.72 -18.21 0.34
C ALA A 149 16.90 -17.96 1.30
N PHE A 150 17.65 -19.01 1.62
CA PHE A 150 18.88 -18.91 2.39
C PHE A 150 20.04 -18.46 1.51
N GLY A 151 21.00 -17.77 2.12
CA GLY A 151 22.27 -17.41 1.49
C GLY A 151 22.53 -15.91 1.51
N ASN A 152 23.55 -15.48 0.77
CA ASN A 152 24.06 -14.11 0.79
C ASN A 152 23.66 -13.29 -0.44
N ASN A 153 22.94 -13.89 -1.40
CA ASN A 153 22.56 -13.25 -2.65
C ASN A 153 21.02 -13.15 -2.77
N LEU A 154 20.54 -11.92 -2.89
CA LEU A 154 19.12 -11.60 -3.04
C LEU A 154 18.51 -12.20 -4.33
N ASP A 155 19.32 -12.45 -5.36
CA ASP A 155 18.89 -13.06 -6.62
C ASP A 155 18.25 -14.45 -6.42
N TYR A 156 18.69 -15.22 -5.41
CA TYR A 156 18.08 -16.52 -5.09
C TYR A 156 16.59 -16.38 -4.73
N LEU A 157 16.25 -15.37 -3.94
CA LEU A 157 14.87 -15.06 -3.59
C LEU A 157 14.07 -14.62 -4.83
N PHE A 158 14.67 -13.79 -5.68
CA PHE A 158 13.98 -13.31 -6.87
C PHE A 158 13.66 -14.43 -7.84
N ARG A 159 14.63 -15.30 -8.15
CA ARG A 159 14.40 -16.50 -8.97
C ARG A 159 13.32 -17.40 -8.38
N ARG A 160 13.36 -17.66 -7.06
CA ARG A 160 12.32 -18.44 -6.39
C ARG A 160 10.95 -17.79 -6.53
N SER A 161 10.87 -16.47 -6.40
CA SER A 161 9.62 -15.71 -6.56
C SER A 161 9.09 -15.67 -7.99
N LEU A 162 9.85 -16.10 -9.01
CA LEU A 162 9.36 -16.27 -10.38
C LEU A 162 8.47 -17.51 -10.55
N TRP A 163 8.58 -18.49 -9.66
CA TRP A 163 7.73 -19.69 -9.64
C TRP A 163 6.36 -19.40 -9.01
N ASN A 164 5.89 -18.16 -9.20
CA ASN A 164 4.73 -17.63 -8.54
C ASN A 164 3.47 -18.35 -9.01
N THR A 165 2.86 -19.12 -8.11
CA THR A 165 1.61 -19.82 -8.38
C THR A 165 0.38 -18.92 -8.27
N TYR A 166 0.53 -17.63 -8.00
CA TYR A 166 -0.60 -16.69 -7.92
C TYR A 166 -1.51 -16.72 -9.16
N ALA A 167 -0.98 -17.07 -10.34
CA ALA A 167 -1.77 -17.28 -11.55
C ALA A 167 -2.82 -18.40 -11.44
N THR A 168 -2.70 -19.33 -10.49
CA THR A 168 -3.64 -20.43 -10.28
C THR A 168 -4.82 -20.08 -9.36
N GLN A 169 -4.88 -18.84 -8.86
CA GLN A 169 -5.97 -18.36 -7.98
C GLN A 169 -7.06 -17.60 -8.74
N VAL A 170 -7.06 -17.68 -10.07
CA VAL A 170 -8.10 -17.08 -10.91
C VAL A 170 -9.40 -17.86 -10.71
N ASP A 171 -10.41 -17.18 -10.16
CA ASP A 171 -11.77 -17.71 -10.07
C ASP A 171 -12.33 -17.91 -11.49
N ASN A 172 -13.25 -18.85 -11.72
CA ASN A 172 -13.92 -19.01 -13.02
C ASN A 172 -15.26 -18.26 -13.08
N SER A 173 -15.60 -17.47 -12.06
CA SER A 173 -16.84 -16.69 -12.02
C SER A 173 -16.95 -15.70 -13.19
N SER A 174 -18.19 -15.41 -13.60
CA SER A 174 -18.49 -14.37 -14.58
C SER A 174 -18.45 -12.97 -13.96
N ASN A 175 -18.92 -12.82 -12.72
CA ASN A 175 -18.96 -11.55 -12.00
C ASN A 175 -17.67 -11.34 -11.20
N ARG A 176 -16.93 -10.30 -11.55
CA ARG A 176 -15.59 -10.02 -11.02
C ARG A 176 -15.55 -8.76 -10.17
N CYS A 177 -14.60 -8.75 -9.25
CA CYS A 177 -14.22 -7.56 -8.51
C CYS A 177 -13.60 -6.51 -9.43
N ILE A 178 -14.00 -5.24 -9.28
CA ILE A 178 -13.44 -4.14 -10.07
C ILE A 178 -11.97 -3.84 -9.72
N LEU A 179 -11.57 -4.05 -8.46
CA LEU A 179 -10.19 -3.82 -8.00
C LEU A 179 -9.27 -5.00 -8.33
N PHE A 180 -9.78 -6.22 -8.17
CA PHE A 180 -9.03 -7.46 -8.29
C PHE A 180 -9.75 -8.40 -9.26
N LYS A 181 -9.61 -8.13 -10.56
CA LYS A 181 -10.36 -8.79 -11.64
C LYS A 181 -10.23 -10.31 -11.67
N GLN A 182 -9.20 -10.88 -11.05
CA GLN A 182 -9.01 -12.32 -10.92
C GLN A 182 -9.96 -12.98 -9.91
N PHE A 183 -10.57 -12.22 -9.00
CA PHE A 183 -11.49 -12.74 -7.98
C PHE A 183 -12.95 -12.45 -8.33
N GLN A 184 -13.81 -13.40 -7.98
CA GLN A 184 -15.24 -13.17 -7.91
C GLN A 184 -15.56 -12.04 -6.90
N GLU A 185 -16.58 -11.25 -7.19
CA GLU A 185 -17.14 -10.33 -6.20
C GLU A 185 -17.89 -11.08 -5.08
N ILE A 186 -18.06 -10.51 -3.89
CA ILE A 186 -18.44 -11.33 -2.72
C ILE A 186 -19.92 -11.70 -2.62
N SER A 187 -20.80 -11.04 -3.36
CA SER A 187 -22.24 -11.32 -3.26
C SER A 187 -22.54 -12.75 -3.73
N GLY A 188 -21.72 -13.29 -4.63
CA GLY A 188 -21.90 -14.62 -5.21
C GLY A 188 -22.99 -14.68 -6.29
N HIS A 189 -23.80 -13.64 -6.43
CA HIS A 189 -24.96 -13.63 -7.31
C HIS A 189 -24.59 -13.49 -8.78
N ASN A 190 -25.24 -14.32 -9.61
CA ASN A 190 -25.22 -14.17 -11.06
C ASN A 190 -26.14 -13.05 -11.54
N ASN A 191 -27.30 -12.90 -10.91
CA ASN A 191 -28.31 -11.89 -11.23
C ASN A 191 -27.86 -10.49 -10.76
N ILE A 192 -28.10 -9.48 -11.59
CA ILE A 192 -27.76 -8.07 -11.30
C ILE A 192 -28.59 -7.48 -10.15
N LEU A 193 -29.88 -7.82 -10.05
CA LEU A 193 -30.79 -7.26 -9.05
C LEU A 193 -30.45 -7.75 -7.65
N ASP A 194 -30.21 -9.06 -7.49
CA ASP A 194 -29.82 -9.66 -6.21
C ASP A 194 -28.45 -9.14 -5.74
N ARG A 195 -27.53 -8.99 -6.69
CA ARG A 195 -26.21 -8.38 -6.42
C ARG A 195 -26.34 -6.92 -5.99
N ASP A 196 -27.13 -6.12 -6.70
CA ASP A 196 -27.36 -4.71 -6.35
C ASP A 196 -28.02 -4.61 -4.96
N TYR A 197 -28.98 -5.47 -4.66
CA TYR A 197 -29.62 -5.54 -3.34
C TYR A 197 -28.63 -5.88 -2.21
N PHE A 198 -27.75 -6.86 -2.42
CA PHE A 198 -26.69 -7.20 -1.47
C PHE A 198 -25.77 -5.99 -1.20
N TRP A 199 -25.26 -5.36 -2.26
CA TRP A 199 -24.32 -4.24 -2.13
C TRP A 199 -24.95 -2.98 -1.55
N ASN A 200 -26.23 -2.71 -1.84
CA ASN A 200 -26.99 -1.65 -1.19
C ASN A 200 -27.11 -1.90 0.32
N SER A 201 -27.45 -3.14 0.71
CA SER A 201 -27.55 -3.51 2.13
C SER A 201 -26.24 -3.35 2.89
N VAL A 202 -25.11 -3.71 2.26
CA VAL A 202 -23.75 -3.50 2.80
C VAL A 202 -23.44 -2.01 2.94
N ASN A 203 -23.80 -1.19 1.94
CA ASN A 203 -23.60 0.26 1.97
C ASN A 203 -24.43 0.93 3.07
N ASP A 204 -25.69 0.53 3.23
CA ASP A 204 -26.59 1.04 4.27
C ASP A 204 -26.04 0.69 5.67
N SER A 205 -25.59 -0.55 5.87
CA SER A 205 -24.96 -0.97 7.12
C SER A 205 -23.70 -0.17 7.44
N LEU A 206 -22.88 0.14 6.43
CA LEU A 206 -21.71 1.00 6.62
C LEU A 206 -22.11 2.42 7.02
N TYR A 207 -23.12 2.98 6.35
CA TYR A 207 -23.66 4.31 6.64
C TYR A 207 -24.18 4.41 8.08
N GLU A 208 -24.94 3.42 8.54
CA GLU A 208 -25.45 3.35 9.90
C GLU A 208 -24.33 3.26 10.95
N LYS A 209 -23.29 2.46 10.70
CA LYS A 209 -22.19 2.24 11.65
C LYS A 209 -21.23 3.43 11.76
N LYS A 210 -21.03 4.18 10.69
CA LYS A 210 -20.09 5.31 10.64
C LYS A 210 -20.78 6.68 10.60
N LYS A 211 -22.09 6.71 10.96
CA LYS A 211 -23.01 7.86 11.08
C LYS A 211 -22.40 9.18 10.61
N MET A 212 -22.87 9.70 9.47
CA MET A 212 -22.72 11.11 9.07
C MET A 212 -21.31 11.69 8.93
N THR A 213 -20.24 10.92 9.14
CA THR A 213 -18.89 11.51 9.06
C THR A 213 -18.47 11.78 7.62
N LEU A 214 -19.19 11.21 6.63
CA LEU A 214 -18.70 11.09 5.26
C LEU A 214 -19.82 11.17 4.23
N ASN A 215 -19.88 12.29 3.51
CA ASN A 215 -20.36 12.35 2.12
C ASN A 215 -19.41 11.56 1.18
N LEU A 216 -18.86 10.43 1.64
CA LEU A 216 -18.06 9.54 0.81
C LEU A 216 -19.01 8.52 0.23
N ASN A 217 -19.38 8.75 -1.02
CA ASN A 217 -19.95 7.74 -1.89
C ASN A 217 -18.91 6.64 -2.16
N MET A 218 -18.58 5.83 -1.14
CA MET A 218 -17.57 4.77 -1.22
C MET A 218 -17.99 3.62 -2.15
N PHE A 219 -19.31 3.50 -2.36
CA PHE A 219 -19.94 2.49 -3.21
C PHE A 219 -21.02 3.06 -4.17
N SER A 220 -21.46 4.30 -4.01
CA SER A 220 -22.82 4.69 -4.42
C SER A 220 -22.95 5.40 -5.78
N HIS A 221 -21.91 5.55 -6.61
CA HIS A 221 -22.05 6.26 -7.90
C HIS A 221 -21.74 5.42 -9.13
N ASP A 222 -21.04 4.30 -8.96
CA ASP A 222 -20.83 3.31 -10.01
C ASP A 222 -21.13 1.95 -9.39
N LYS A 223 -21.65 1.00 -10.15
CA LYS A 223 -21.86 -0.40 -9.75
C LYS A 223 -20.53 -1.05 -9.34
N ILE A 224 -20.04 -0.75 -8.14
CA ILE A 224 -18.75 -1.17 -7.60
C ILE A 224 -18.97 -2.47 -6.83
N TYR A 225 -18.65 -3.58 -7.48
CA TYR A 225 -18.64 -4.90 -6.85
C TYR A 225 -17.21 -5.26 -6.48
N LEU A 226 -17.00 -5.67 -5.24
CA LEU A 226 -15.68 -6.00 -4.69
C LEU A 226 -15.58 -7.47 -4.31
N SER A 227 -14.37 -8.01 -4.36
CA SER A 227 -13.99 -9.28 -3.73
C SER A 227 -13.78 -9.06 -2.23
N ALA A 228 -13.54 -10.11 -1.45
CA ALA A 228 -13.28 -10.01 -0.02
C ALA A 228 -12.03 -9.14 0.24
N VAL A 229 -10.97 -9.41 -0.52
CA VAL A 229 -9.73 -8.63 -0.53
C VAL A 229 -9.97 -7.18 -0.93
N GLY A 230 -10.81 -6.95 -1.96
CA GLY A 230 -11.20 -5.62 -2.41
C GLY A 230 -11.97 -4.84 -1.35
N LEU A 231 -12.92 -5.49 -0.69
CA LEU A 231 -13.72 -4.88 0.37
C LEU A 231 -12.86 -4.51 1.56
N VAL A 232 -12.04 -5.45 2.06
CA VAL A 232 -11.09 -5.18 3.17
C VAL A 232 -10.25 -3.96 2.84
N LYS A 233 -9.63 -3.94 1.66
CA LYS A 233 -8.81 -2.79 1.25
C LYS A 233 -9.60 -1.47 1.20
N ARG A 234 -10.82 -1.48 0.67
CA ARG A 234 -11.67 -0.28 0.52
C ARG A 234 -12.11 0.28 1.88
N VAL A 235 -12.54 -0.58 2.80
CA VAL A 235 -13.18 -0.16 4.07
C VAL A 235 -12.20 -0.09 5.24
N PHE A 236 -11.06 -0.77 5.17
CA PHE A 236 -10.05 -0.79 6.23
C PHE A 236 -9.71 0.60 6.79
N PRO A 237 -9.54 1.67 5.99
CA PRO A 237 -9.26 3.00 6.54
C PRO A 237 -10.27 3.44 7.59
N LEU A 238 -11.56 3.13 7.40
CA LEU A 238 -12.62 3.51 8.33
C LEU A 238 -12.56 2.80 9.69
N PHE A 239 -11.90 1.65 9.75
CA PHE A 239 -11.79 0.80 10.94
C PHE A 239 -10.34 0.65 11.43
N SER A 240 -9.38 1.32 10.78
CA SER A 240 -7.95 1.12 10.99
C SER A 240 -7.51 1.37 12.44
N ASN A 241 -8.09 2.39 13.08
CA ASN A 241 -7.79 2.68 14.48
C ASN A 241 -8.31 1.59 15.43
N GLU A 242 -9.51 1.06 15.17
CA GLU A 242 -10.10 0.00 15.99
C GLU A 242 -9.41 -1.36 15.79
N ILE A 243 -8.93 -1.64 14.57
CA ILE A 243 -8.29 -2.92 14.25
C ILE A 243 -6.83 -2.94 14.69
N VAL A 244 -6.06 -1.87 14.42
CA VAL A 244 -4.59 -1.87 14.59
C VAL A 244 -4.04 -0.70 15.40
N GLY A 245 -4.91 0.15 15.98
CA GLY A 245 -4.49 1.30 16.79
C GLY A 245 -3.91 2.48 15.99
N ILE A 246 -3.93 2.43 14.66
CA ILE A 246 -3.42 3.49 13.78
C ILE A 246 -4.54 3.96 12.87
N SER A 247 -4.97 5.20 13.05
CA SER A 247 -5.87 5.85 12.10
C SER A 247 -5.13 6.21 10.82
N ILE A 248 -5.55 5.61 9.70
CA ILE A 248 -5.13 6.02 8.37
C ILE A 248 -6.23 6.76 7.61
N PHE A 249 -7.38 6.95 8.25
CA PHE A 249 -8.52 7.57 7.63
C PHE A 249 -8.26 9.05 7.33
N ASN A 250 -8.49 9.47 6.09
CA ASN A 250 -8.42 10.87 5.71
C ASN A 250 -9.48 11.18 4.65
N PRO A 251 -10.56 11.90 5.00
CA PRO A 251 -11.66 12.16 4.07
C PRO A 251 -11.27 13.07 2.91
N SER A 252 -10.31 13.99 3.10
CA SER A 252 -9.92 14.95 2.07
C SER A 252 -9.07 14.33 0.96
N ILE A 253 -8.52 13.13 1.17
CA ILE A 253 -7.69 12.45 0.17
C ILE A 253 -8.50 12.12 -1.09
N ASN A 254 -9.79 11.78 -0.93
CA ASN A 254 -10.69 11.41 -2.01
C ASN A 254 -11.38 12.61 -2.66
N GLN A 255 -11.31 13.81 -2.05
CA GLN A 255 -11.88 15.02 -2.63
C GLN A 255 -11.03 15.47 -3.82
N LEU A 256 -11.65 15.72 -4.97
CA LEU A 256 -10.98 16.30 -6.14
C LEU A 256 -11.24 17.81 -6.14
N TYR A 257 -10.19 18.62 -6.10
CA TYR A 257 -10.31 20.07 -6.25
C TYR A 257 -10.07 20.48 -7.71
N MET A 258 -10.68 21.59 -8.13
CA MET A 258 -10.38 22.22 -9.42
C MET A 258 -8.90 22.64 -9.43
N SER A 259 -8.12 22.16 -10.42
CA SER A 259 -6.69 22.45 -10.62
C SER A 259 -5.71 21.76 -9.65
N GLU A 260 -5.84 20.44 -9.49
CA GLU A 260 -4.86 19.62 -8.79
C GLU A 260 -3.89 18.93 -9.75
N VAL A 261 -2.71 18.58 -9.20
CA VAL A 261 -1.67 17.81 -9.87
C VAL A 261 -1.46 16.53 -9.08
N LEU A 262 -1.42 15.41 -9.80
CA LEU A 262 -0.89 14.16 -9.25
C LEU A 262 0.59 14.08 -9.62
N LEU A 263 1.44 13.99 -8.60
CA LEU A 263 2.88 13.83 -8.72
C LEU A 263 3.26 12.46 -8.19
N LEU A 264 3.81 11.62 -9.06
CA LEU A 264 4.46 10.37 -8.66
C LEU A 264 5.97 10.59 -8.71
N ILE A 265 6.65 10.26 -7.62
CA ILE A 265 8.11 10.23 -7.53
C ILE A 265 8.56 8.79 -7.27
N ASP A 266 9.71 8.43 -7.84
CA ASP A 266 10.33 7.12 -7.74
C ASP A 266 11.86 7.28 -7.68
N PHE A 267 12.49 6.76 -6.62
CA PHE A 267 13.95 6.82 -6.46
C PHE A 267 14.67 5.87 -7.42
N ASP A 268 15.68 6.37 -8.14
CA ASP A 268 16.35 5.57 -9.15
C ASP A 268 17.34 4.57 -8.53
N SER A 269 17.27 3.33 -9.02
CA SER A 269 18.19 2.23 -8.67
C SER A 269 18.31 1.96 -7.17
N ILE A 270 17.29 2.33 -6.40
CA ILE A 270 17.32 2.28 -4.95
C ILE A 270 17.48 0.87 -4.39
N GLY A 271 16.86 -0.15 -5.01
CA GLY A 271 16.99 -1.54 -4.59
C GLY A 271 18.43 -2.04 -4.71
N VAL A 272 19.11 -1.66 -5.81
CA VAL A 272 20.54 -1.96 -6.01
C VAL A 272 21.39 -1.22 -4.99
N LYS A 273 21.09 0.07 -4.73
CA LYS A 273 21.85 0.89 -3.78
C LYS A 273 21.67 0.41 -2.33
N MET A 274 20.49 -0.05 -1.95
CA MET A 274 20.20 -0.58 -0.61
C MET A 274 20.96 -1.87 -0.27
N ASP A 275 21.34 -2.65 -1.28
CA ASP A 275 22.15 -3.85 -1.08
C ASP A 275 23.54 -3.51 -0.51
N TYR A 276 24.05 -2.30 -0.77
CA TYR A 276 25.36 -1.80 -0.32
C TYR A 276 25.27 -0.73 0.79
N ASP A 277 24.18 0.05 0.86
CA ASP A 277 23.97 1.09 1.87
C ASP A 277 22.66 0.84 2.63
N HIS A 278 22.75 0.09 3.72
CA HIS A 278 21.57 -0.21 4.55
C HIS A 278 20.98 1.03 5.24
N GLU A 279 21.78 2.09 5.47
CA GLU A 279 21.27 3.36 6.01
C GLU A 279 20.34 4.08 5.03
N LEU A 280 20.40 3.74 3.74
CA LEU A 280 19.55 4.33 2.72
C LEU A 280 18.07 4.01 2.98
N SER A 281 17.76 2.81 3.45
CA SER A 281 16.40 2.41 3.84
C SER A 281 15.85 3.25 5.00
N TYR A 282 16.70 3.56 5.98
CA TYR A 282 16.35 4.44 7.10
C TYR A 282 16.17 5.89 6.64
N TRP A 283 17.08 6.38 5.79
CA TRP A 283 16.97 7.72 5.22
C TRP A 283 15.70 7.91 4.39
N LEU A 284 15.26 6.90 3.62
CA LEU A 284 14.00 6.98 2.86
C LEU A 284 12.79 7.10 3.79
N LEU A 285 12.76 6.36 4.90
CA LEU A 285 11.72 6.51 5.91
C LEU A 285 11.68 7.96 6.42
N GLU A 286 12.82 8.50 6.83
CA GLU A 286 12.90 9.88 7.33
C GLU A 286 12.55 10.91 6.25
N PHE A 287 12.98 10.68 5.01
CA PHE A 287 12.60 11.49 3.85
C PHE A 287 11.08 11.53 3.69
N ILE A 288 10.40 10.38 3.65
CA ILE A 288 8.94 10.30 3.48
C ILE A 288 8.23 10.98 4.66
N ARG A 289 8.70 10.78 5.90
CA ARG A 289 8.16 11.41 7.10
C ARG A 289 8.26 12.93 7.02
N GLU A 290 9.42 13.45 6.64
CA GLU A 290 9.63 14.89 6.49
C GLU A 290 8.80 15.49 5.37
N ILE A 291 8.78 14.85 4.19
CA ILE A 291 7.94 15.29 3.07
C ILE A 291 6.48 15.33 3.51
N THR A 292 5.98 14.28 4.17
CA THR A 292 4.63 14.22 4.70
C THR A 292 4.30 15.39 5.63
N LYS A 293 5.23 15.78 6.52
CA LYS A 293 5.06 16.97 7.39
C LYS A 293 5.07 18.27 6.59
N LYS A 294 6.01 18.42 5.65
CA LYS A 294 6.21 19.67 4.89
C LYS A 294 5.08 19.92 3.88
N VAL A 295 4.57 18.88 3.22
CA VAL A 295 3.52 19.04 2.20
C VAL A 295 2.19 19.53 2.78
N LYS A 296 1.90 19.24 4.06
CA LYS A 296 0.71 19.77 4.75
C LYS A 296 0.67 21.30 4.71
N LYS A 297 1.83 21.97 4.84
CA LYS A 297 1.94 23.44 4.77
C LYS A 297 1.63 24.00 3.38
N LEU A 298 1.68 23.16 2.35
CA LEU A 298 1.39 23.48 0.96
C LEU A 298 -0.03 23.05 0.54
N SER A 299 -0.91 22.73 1.49
CA SER A 299 -2.22 22.13 1.22
C SER A 299 -2.14 20.89 0.31
N ALA A 300 -1.00 20.20 0.33
CA ALA A 300 -0.74 19.01 -0.43
C ALA A 300 -0.88 17.78 0.48
N THR A 301 -1.24 16.66 -0.14
CA THR A 301 -1.51 15.40 0.57
C THR A 301 -0.68 14.29 -0.06
N VAL A 302 0.16 13.64 0.74
CA VAL A 302 0.73 12.35 0.34
C VAL A 302 -0.40 11.33 0.33
N ILE A 303 -0.68 10.76 -0.84
CA ILE A 303 -1.67 9.69 -1.04
C ILE A 303 -1.07 8.35 -0.62
N TYR A 304 0.13 8.10 -1.12
CA TYR A 304 0.82 6.84 -0.98
C TYR A 304 2.31 7.12 -0.83
N ALA A 305 2.95 6.38 0.06
CA ALA A 305 4.38 6.24 0.10
C ALA A 305 4.68 4.78 0.40
N GLY A 306 5.56 4.17 -0.38
CA GLY A 306 5.89 2.76 -0.30
C GLY A 306 7.31 2.52 -0.76
N GLY A 307 8.23 2.35 0.19
CA GLY A 307 9.66 2.15 -0.06
C GLY A 307 10.28 3.30 -0.84
N ASP A 308 10.34 3.14 -2.16
CA ASP A 308 10.97 4.02 -3.13
C ASP A 308 10.02 4.88 -3.96
N GLU A 309 8.72 4.61 -3.89
CA GLU A 309 7.71 5.34 -4.66
C GLU A 309 6.83 6.18 -3.72
N CYS A 310 6.47 7.40 -4.15
CA CYS A 310 5.55 8.27 -3.41
C CYS A 310 4.62 9.02 -4.37
N LEU A 311 3.31 8.96 -4.10
CA LEU A 311 2.26 9.63 -4.86
C LEU A 311 1.68 10.77 -4.02
N ILE A 312 1.74 11.97 -4.56
CA ILE A 312 1.35 13.20 -3.88
C ILE A 312 0.28 13.91 -4.73
N LYS A 313 -0.77 14.37 -4.05
CA LYS A 313 -1.77 15.29 -4.60
C LYS A 313 -1.44 16.70 -4.14
N VAL A 314 -1.32 17.64 -5.07
CA VAL A 314 -0.90 19.02 -4.77
C VAL A 314 -1.70 20.03 -5.61
N PRO A 315 -2.17 21.14 -5.02
CA PRO A 315 -2.71 22.25 -5.80
C PRO A 315 -1.66 22.79 -6.78
N ILE A 316 -2.05 23.07 -8.02
CA ILE A 316 -1.08 23.47 -9.07
C ILE A 316 -0.19 24.66 -8.66
N LYS A 317 -0.75 25.64 -7.95
CA LYS A 317 -0.02 26.83 -7.44
C LYS A 317 1.11 26.48 -6.47
N ASN A 318 1.06 25.32 -5.83
CA ASN A 318 2.01 24.86 -4.84
C ASN A 318 2.96 23.76 -5.37
N LEU A 319 2.88 23.43 -6.67
CA LEU A 319 3.72 22.40 -7.29
C LEU A 319 5.21 22.77 -7.24
N ILE A 320 5.58 23.99 -7.66
CA ILE A 320 6.98 24.42 -7.69
C ILE A 320 7.59 24.45 -6.26
N PRO A 321 6.94 25.04 -5.24
CA PRO A 321 7.41 24.91 -3.86
C PRO A 321 7.61 23.47 -3.40
N LEU A 322 6.70 22.56 -3.75
CA LEU A 322 6.83 21.14 -3.41
C LEU A 322 8.05 20.49 -4.07
N LEU A 323 8.23 20.70 -5.38
CA LEU A 323 9.36 20.14 -6.12
C LEU A 323 10.70 20.64 -5.56
N ARG A 324 10.78 21.91 -5.15
CA ARG A 324 11.96 22.46 -4.49
C ARG A 324 12.25 21.76 -3.15
N ILE A 325 11.23 21.55 -2.31
CA ILE A 325 11.40 20.83 -1.04
C ILE A 325 11.94 19.41 -1.26
N ILE A 326 11.41 18.70 -2.27
CA ILE A 326 11.86 17.35 -2.63
C ILE A 326 13.31 17.41 -3.12
N TYR A 327 13.61 18.29 -4.07
CA TYR A 327 14.93 18.44 -4.67
C TYR A 327 16.00 18.79 -3.64
N ASP A 328 15.79 19.82 -2.81
CA ASP A 328 16.73 20.25 -1.79
C ASP A 328 17.05 19.11 -0.81
N LYS A 329 16.03 18.32 -0.42
CA LYS A 329 16.23 17.19 0.49
C LYS A 329 17.03 16.05 -0.13
N VAL A 330 16.80 15.76 -1.40
CA VAL A 330 17.54 14.73 -2.15
C VAL A 330 18.98 15.18 -2.37
N ASN A 331 19.20 16.43 -2.79
CA ASN A 331 20.52 16.98 -3.05
C ASN A 331 21.40 17.05 -1.80
N ASN A 332 20.85 17.48 -0.66
CA ASN A 332 21.58 17.46 0.61
C ASN A 332 22.05 16.03 0.99
N LYS A 333 21.38 14.98 0.49
CA LYS A 333 21.83 13.59 0.65
C LYS A 333 22.80 13.16 -0.46
N LYS A 334 22.60 13.63 -1.69
CA LYS A 334 23.43 13.37 -2.88
C LYS A 334 24.90 13.77 -2.62
N GLU A 335 25.12 14.88 -1.92
CA GLU A 335 26.46 15.35 -1.52
C GLU A 335 27.14 14.47 -0.45
N SER A 336 26.37 13.69 0.32
CA SER A 336 26.92 12.84 1.39
C SER A 336 27.02 11.36 1.03
N ARG A 337 26.15 10.82 0.15
CA ARG A 337 26.17 9.40 -0.27
C ARG A 337 25.56 9.16 -1.67
N ASN A 338 26.34 8.55 -2.57
CA ASN A 338 25.90 7.70 -3.69
C ASN A 338 24.94 8.25 -4.78
N ASN A 339 25.14 9.49 -5.27
CA ASN A 339 24.46 10.01 -6.48
C ASN A 339 22.97 9.63 -6.53
N LEU A 340 22.24 9.84 -5.43
CA LEU A 340 20.83 9.50 -5.34
C LEU A 340 19.99 10.43 -6.23
N THR A 341 19.28 9.87 -7.19
CA THR A 341 18.45 10.60 -8.16
C THR A 341 16.99 10.18 -8.01
N ILE A 342 16.09 11.04 -8.48
CA ILE A 342 14.65 10.76 -8.51
C ILE A 342 14.15 10.92 -9.94
N SER A 343 13.37 9.95 -10.38
CA SER A 343 12.50 10.09 -11.54
C SER A 343 11.09 10.48 -11.08
N ALA A 344 10.47 11.44 -11.76
CA ALA A 344 9.11 11.85 -11.46
C ALA A 344 8.25 11.94 -12.71
N SER A 345 6.96 11.71 -12.54
CA SER A 345 5.96 12.09 -13.52
C SER A 345 4.83 12.83 -12.83
N LEU A 346 4.35 13.88 -13.48
CA LEU A 346 3.20 14.63 -13.01
C LEU A 346 2.14 14.78 -14.09
N SER A 347 0.90 14.75 -13.64
CA SER A 347 -0.28 14.93 -14.49
C SER A 347 -1.12 16.08 -13.95
N VAL A 348 -1.29 17.09 -14.80
CA VAL A 348 -2.24 18.18 -14.60
C VAL A 348 -3.54 17.78 -15.29
N TYR A 349 -4.63 17.69 -14.54
CA TYR A 349 -5.93 17.30 -15.10
C TYR A 349 -6.99 18.37 -14.86
N ASN A 350 -7.82 18.58 -15.89
CA ASN A 350 -9.07 19.35 -15.80
C ASN A 350 -10.23 18.43 -16.23
N GLY A 351 -10.94 17.83 -15.25
CA GLY A 351 -12.15 17.04 -15.48
C GLY A 351 -12.14 15.61 -14.92
N ASP A 352 -13.19 14.84 -15.22
CA ASP A 352 -13.48 13.51 -14.68
C ASP A 352 -12.66 12.39 -15.34
N ILE A 353 -11.35 12.36 -15.08
CA ILE A 353 -10.51 11.23 -15.50
C ILE A 353 -10.36 10.29 -14.32
N SER A 354 -10.67 9.01 -14.53
CA SER A 354 -10.48 7.95 -13.53
C SER A 354 -9.07 7.99 -12.93
N PHE A 355 -8.99 8.05 -11.61
CA PHE A 355 -7.74 8.10 -10.85
C PHE A 355 -6.82 6.91 -11.17
N ASN A 356 -7.38 5.72 -11.43
CA ASN A 356 -6.63 4.53 -11.84
C ASN A 356 -5.92 4.75 -13.19
N LYS A 357 -6.61 5.33 -14.18
CA LYS A 357 -6.00 5.64 -15.49
C LYS A 357 -4.83 6.62 -15.35
N GLN A 358 -5.01 7.66 -14.55
CA GLN A 358 -3.95 8.65 -14.31
C GLN A 358 -2.73 8.02 -13.65
N THR A 359 -2.93 7.27 -12.56
CA THR A 359 -1.83 6.62 -11.83
C THR A 359 -1.10 5.57 -12.66
N ASN A 360 -1.81 4.79 -13.49
CA ASN A 360 -1.17 3.87 -14.43
C ASN A 360 -0.32 4.61 -15.46
N TYR A 361 -0.81 5.74 -15.98
CA TYR A 361 -0.02 6.56 -16.90
C TYR A 361 1.24 7.10 -16.23
N LEU A 362 1.14 7.69 -15.03
CA LEU A 362 2.30 8.20 -14.28
C LEU A 362 3.37 7.13 -14.05
N ARG A 363 2.96 5.90 -13.77
CA ARG A 363 3.89 4.77 -13.58
C ARG A 363 4.50 4.32 -14.90
N TRP A 364 3.69 4.23 -15.94
CA TRP A 364 4.14 3.89 -17.29
C TRP A 364 5.16 4.92 -17.79
N SER A 365 4.89 6.21 -17.62
CA SER A 365 5.77 7.29 -18.06
C SER A 365 7.08 7.33 -17.28
N ILE A 366 7.06 7.17 -15.95
CA ILE A 366 8.30 7.04 -15.17
C ILE A 366 9.13 5.86 -15.70
N LYS A 367 8.51 4.69 -15.84
CA LYS A 367 9.23 3.48 -16.23
C LYS A 367 9.81 3.57 -17.65
N TYR A 368 9.00 4.01 -18.61
CA TYR A 368 9.33 3.88 -20.03
C TYR A 368 9.80 5.16 -20.69
N LEU A 369 9.49 6.35 -20.15
CA LEU A 369 9.96 7.61 -20.73
C LEU A 369 11.08 8.20 -19.88
N VAL A 370 10.93 8.25 -18.56
CA VAL A 370 11.95 8.86 -17.70
C VAL A 370 13.13 7.92 -17.50
N LYS A 371 12.89 6.74 -16.90
CA LYS A 371 13.98 5.81 -16.55
C LYS A 371 14.63 5.16 -17.78
N LYS A 372 13.85 4.85 -18.81
CA LYS A 372 14.35 4.13 -19.99
C LYS A 372 14.95 5.07 -21.06
N GLU A 373 14.28 6.15 -21.43
CA GLU A 373 14.74 6.99 -22.55
C GLU A 373 15.75 8.06 -22.13
N ILE A 374 15.64 8.60 -20.91
CA ILE A 374 16.53 9.65 -20.41
C ILE A 374 17.41 9.21 -19.22
N ASN A 375 17.46 7.90 -18.95
CA ASN A 375 18.31 7.28 -17.93
C ASN A 375 18.04 7.77 -16.48
N GLY A 376 16.81 8.17 -16.17
CA GLY A 376 16.40 8.64 -14.84
C GLY A 376 16.68 10.11 -14.58
N ASP A 377 16.76 10.51 -13.30
CA ASP A 377 17.03 11.89 -12.83
C ASP A 377 16.23 12.99 -13.57
N GLY A 378 14.97 12.71 -13.88
CA GLY A 378 14.15 13.54 -14.76
C GLY A 378 12.71 13.67 -14.30
N ILE A 379 12.03 14.71 -14.79
CA ILE A 379 10.61 14.96 -14.51
C ILE A 379 9.84 15.02 -15.83
N LEU A 380 8.84 14.15 -15.99
CA LEU A 380 7.89 14.25 -17.09
C LEU A 380 6.64 15.02 -16.67
N VAL A 381 6.32 16.07 -17.42
CA VAL A 381 5.09 16.86 -17.26
C VAL A 381 4.08 16.48 -18.32
N SER A 382 2.88 16.07 -17.90
CA SER A 382 1.77 15.78 -18.80
C SER A 382 0.54 16.62 -18.45
N LYS A 383 -0.20 17.02 -19.49
CA LYS A 383 -1.49 17.70 -19.35
C LYS A 383 -2.57 16.84 -20.00
N TRP A 384 -3.59 16.52 -19.23
CA TRP A 384 -4.72 15.74 -19.68
C TRP A 384 -5.93 16.67 -19.89
N SER A 385 -6.56 16.57 -21.05
CA SER A 385 -7.79 17.32 -21.36
C SER A 385 -8.83 16.37 -21.92
N LYS A 386 -10.13 16.63 -21.67
CA LYS A 386 -11.25 15.83 -22.20
C LYS A 386 -11.24 15.68 -23.73
N LYS A 387 -10.50 16.53 -24.48
CA LYS A 387 -10.38 16.44 -25.95
C LYS A 387 -9.41 15.35 -26.43
N ASN A 388 -8.57 14.78 -25.56
CA ASN A 388 -7.48 13.86 -25.93
C ASN A 388 -7.66 12.44 -25.35
N LEU A 389 -8.88 12.05 -24.99
CA LEU A 389 -9.27 10.70 -24.57
C LEU A 389 -10.43 10.24 -25.44
#